data_AF-A0A533Y3C1-F1
#
_entry.id   AF-A0A533Y3C1-F1
#
_cell.length_a   1.000
_cell.length_b   1.000
_cell.length_c   1.000
_cell.angle_alpha   90.00
_cell.angle_beta   90.00
_cell.angle_gamma   90.00
#
_symmetry.space_group_name_H-M   'P 1'
#
loop_
_entity.id
_entity.type
_entity.pdbx_description
1 polymer ?
#
loop_
_entity_poly.entity_id
_entity_poly.type
_entity_poly.pdbx_seq_one_letter_code
_entity_poly.pdbx_strand_id
1 'polypeptide(L)'
;MTSSLSLLTRGLDGRDDTLVRTISNPPNPFESTHRELLDPPPHVQLEVFEDVTREILSRNESPDLPFRWSLNPYRGCFHACAYCYARPTHEYWGFGAGTDFDSKIVVKRDAPSLLREAFLKTSWRGELIVFSGNTDCYQPLEATYGLTRSCLEVCAEFRNPVGIITKAALITRDIEVLRRLHDEAWVQVYFSIPFADNETARKVEPQAPSITKRLDAMAALS
;
A
#
# COMPACT_ATOMS: atom_id res chain seq x y z
N MET A 1 -31.74 7.45 -54.18
CA MET A 1 -31.77 8.36 -53.02
C MET A 1 -30.66 7.93 -52.08
N THR A 2 -29.65 8.81 -51.95
CA THR A 2 -28.67 8.96 -50.84
C THR A 2 -28.03 7.69 -50.29
N SER A 3 -26.84 7.28 -50.74
CA SER A 3 -25.50 7.87 -50.52
C SER A 3 -25.03 7.84 -49.06
N SER A 4 -23.96 7.05 -48.87
CA SER A 4 -22.77 7.33 -48.06
C SER A 4 -22.91 7.72 -46.59
N LEU A 5 -22.35 6.89 -45.71
CA LEU A 5 -21.23 7.29 -44.85
C LEU A 5 -20.48 6.04 -44.37
N SER A 6 -19.40 5.72 -45.07
CA SER A 6 -18.27 4.99 -44.48
C SER A 6 -17.61 5.87 -43.44
N LEU A 7 -17.18 5.31 -42.32
CA LEU A 7 -15.97 5.68 -41.59
C LEU A 7 -15.78 4.56 -40.54
N LEU A 8 -14.91 3.58 -40.80
CA LEU A 8 -13.50 3.65 -40.37
C LEU A 8 -13.37 4.11 -38.91
N THR A 9 -13.60 3.20 -37.97
CA THR A 9 -12.80 3.12 -36.75
C THR A 9 -11.88 1.91 -36.85
N ARG A 10 -11.03 1.91 -37.89
CA ARG A 10 -9.72 1.27 -37.78
C ARG A 10 -8.89 2.16 -36.87
N GLY A 11 -8.40 1.59 -35.77
CA GLY A 11 -7.19 2.03 -35.09
C GLY A 11 -7.42 2.67 -33.73
N LEU A 12 -7.51 1.84 -32.68
CA LEU A 12 -6.89 2.14 -31.39
C LEU A 12 -6.32 0.92 -30.65
N ASP A 13 -6.50 -0.32 -31.12
CA ASP A 13 -6.16 -1.48 -30.28
C ASP A 13 -4.94 -2.26 -30.77
N GLY A 14 -3.87 -1.52 -31.06
CA GLY A 14 -2.51 -2.06 -31.08
C GLY A 14 -1.93 -2.27 -29.69
N ARG A 15 -2.77 -2.33 -28.65
CA ARG A 15 -2.35 -2.80 -27.33
C ARG A 15 -2.48 -4.31 -27.35
N ASP A 16 -1.36 -4.96 -27.13
CA ASP A 16 -1.28 -6.39 -26.88
C ASP A 16 -2.27 -6.78 -25.77
N ASP A 17 -3.40 -7.37 -26.17
CA ASP A 17 -4.49 -7.81 -25.29
C ASP A 17 -4.04 -8.93 -24.31
N THR A 18 -2.81 -9.43 -24.49
CA THR A 18 -2.19 -10.44 -23.62
C THR A 18 -1.70 -9.91 -22.27
N LEU A 19 -1.78 -8.60 -22.01
CA LEU A 19 -1.24 -7.96 -20.79
C LEU A 19 -2.31 -7.52 -19.77
N VAL A 20 -3.60 -7.67 -20.07
CA VAL A 20 -4.66 -7.21 -19.15
C VAL A 20 -4.97 -8.30 -18.12
N ARG A 21 -4.53 -8.10 -16.87
CA ARG A 21 -4.86 -9.01 -15.76
C ARG A 21 -6.37 -9.12 -15.59
N THR A 22 -6.86 -10.35 -15.45
CA THR A 22 -8.24 -10.67 -15.11
C THR A 22 -8.37 -10.94 -13.62
N ILE A 23 -9.58 -10.76 -13.08
CA ILE A 23 -9.84 -11.03 -11.66
C ILE A 23 -9.59 -12.51 -11.36
N SER A 24 -8.78 -12.77 -10.34
CA SER A 24 -8.42 -14.11 -9.88
C SER A 24 -8.17 -14.06 -8.38
N ASN A 25 -9.09 -14.65 -7.62
CA ASN A 25 -9.03 -14.71 -6.17
C ASN A 25 -9.19 -16.16 -5.71
N PRO A 26 -8.41 -16.61 -4.71
CA PRO A 26 -8.66 -17.90 -4.07
C PRO A 26 -10.01 -17.87 -3.33
N PRO A 27 -10.59 -19.04 -3.01
CA PRO A 27 -11.79 -19.12 -2.16
C PRO A 27 -11.54 -18.46 -0.79
N ASN A 28 -12.46 -17.59 -0.37
CA ASN A 28 -12.41 -16.93 0.94
C ASN A 28 -12.80 -17.95 2.05
N PRO A 29 -11.93 -18.23 3.03
CA PRO A 29 -12.20 -19.21 4.08
C PRO A 29 -13.31 -18.80 5.08
N PHE A 30 -13.70 -17.52 5.08
CA PHE A 30 -14.76 -16.99 5.96
C PHE A 30 -16.15 -17.02 5.30
N GLU A 31 -16.22 -17.30 3.99
CA GLU A 31 -17.48 -17.39 3.26
C GLU A 31 -17.94 -18.85 3.15
N SER A 32 -19.21 -19.11 3.46
CA SER A 32 -19.81 -20.45 3.32
C SER A 32 -20.25 -20.78 1.89
N THR A 33 -20.19 -19.81 0.99
CA THR A 33 -20.62 -19.94 -0.40
C THR A 33 -19.49 -19.52 -1.33
N HIS A 34 -19.22 -20.34 -2.36
CA HIS A 34 -18.31 -19.98 -3.44
C HIS A 34 -19.11 -19.57 -4.68
N ARG A 35 -18.67 -18.51 -5.38
CA ARG A 35 -19.27 -18.05 -6.62
C ARG A 35 -18.39 -18.48 -7.79
N GLU A 36 -18.95 -19.29 -8.67
CA GLU A 36 -18.31 -19.64 -9.94
C GLU A 36 -18.80 -18.69 -11.03
N LEU A 37 -17.87 -18.14 -11.82
CA LEU A 37 -18.19 -17.25 -12.92
C LEU A 37 -18.57 -18.08 -14.14
N LEU A 38 -19.74 -17.79 -14.73
CA LEU A 38 -20.21 -18.45 -15.96
C LEU A 38 -19.47 -17.93 -17.20
N ASP A 39 -19.07 -16.66 -17.17
CA ASP A 39 -18.32 -15.97 -18.21
C ASP A 39 -16.85 -15.80 -17.80
N PRO A 40 -15.92 -15.54 -18.74
CA PRO A 40 -14.53 -15.23 -18.41
C PRO A 40 -14.43 -14.11 -17.37
N PRO A 41 -13.49 -14.21 -16.41
CA PRO A 41 -13.36 -13.17 -15.39
C PRO A 41 -13.07 -11.81 -16.02
N PRO A 42 -13.71 -10.73 -15.54
CA PRO A 42 -13.51 -9.40 -16.09
C PRO A 42 -12.08 -8.92 -15.83
N HIS A 43 -11.67 -7.89 -16.55
CA HIS A 43 -10.39 -7.24 -16.34
C HIS A 43 -10.33 -6.55 -14.98
N VAL A 44 -9.15 -6.59 -14.36
CA VAL A 44 -8.87 -5.91 -13.10
C VAL A 44 -8.90 -4.40 -13.32
N GLN A 45 -9.69 -3.70 -12.51
CA GLN A 45 -9.71 -2.25 -12.42
C GLN A 45 -9.33 -1.81 -11.01
N LEU A 46 -8.66 -0.67 -10.89
CA LEU A 46 -8.44 -0.05 -9.59
C LEU A 46 -9.77 0.49 -9.06
N GLU A 47 -10.14 0.02 -7.87
CA GLU A 47 -11.22 0.57 -7.07
C GLU A 47 -10.66 1.09 -5.74
N VAL A 48 -11.06 2.30 -5.37
CA VAL A 48 -10.63 2.92 -4.11
C VAL A 48 -11.83 3.08 -3.19
N PHE A 49 -11.72 2.50 -2.01
CA PHE A 49 -12.74 2.54 -0.95
C PHE A 49 -12.28 3.43 0.19
N GLU A 50 -13.24 3.94 0.97
CA GLU A 50 -12.94 4.77 2.14
C GLU A 50 -13.04 3.94 3.43
N ASP A 51 -12.02 4.02 4.29
CA ASP A 51 -12.00 3.36 5.59
C ASP A 51 -12.63 4.27 6.66
N VAL A 52 -13.87 3.93 7.05
CA VAL A 52 -14.67 4.66 8.05
C VAL A 52 -14.42 4.23 9.51
N THR A 53 -13.43 3.37 9.77
CA THR A 53 -13.07 2.97 11.15
C THR A 53 -12.62 4.18 11.97
N ARG A 54 -12.68 4.11 13.31
CA ARG A 54 -12.36 5.27 14.17
C ARG A 54 -11.00 5.18 14.86
N GLU A 55 -10.17 4.24 14.45
CA GLU A 55 -8.84 4.02 15.00
C GLU A 55 -7.82 3.81 13.88
N ILE A 56 -6.59 4.27 14.10
CA ILE A 56 -5.50 4.19 13.12
C ILE A 56 -4.32 3.35 13.62
N LEU A 57 -4.17 3.21 14.94
CA LEU A 57 -3.12 2.43 15.57
C LEU A 57 -3.58 1.00 15.80
N SER A 58 -2.80 0.04 15.31
CA SER A 58 -3.02 -1.38 15.55
C SER A 58 -1.98 -1.89 16.55
N ARG A 59 -2.44 -2.57 17.61
CA ARG A 59 -1.59 -3.18 18.64
C ARG A 59 -1.29 -4.64 18.29
N ASN A 60 -0.07 -5.06 18.51
CA ASN A 60 0.30 -6.48 18.55
C ASN A 60 0.95 -6.84 19.89
N GLU A 61 0.95 -8.13 20.22
CA GLU A 61 1.57 -8.69 21.42
C GLU A 61 2.52 -9.85 21.07
N SER A 62 2.98 -9.90 19.82
CA SER A 62 3.89 -10.96 19.38
C SER A 62 5.24 -10.78 20.08
N PRO A 63 5.79 -11.86 20.70
CA PRO A 63 7.12 -11.81 21.29
C PRO A 63 8.23 -11.69 20.24
N ASP A 64 7.91 -11.96 18.96
CA ASP A 64 8.86 -11.96 17.85
C ASP A 64 9.05 -10.58 17.22
N LEU A 65 8.19 -9.61 17.54
CA LEU A 65 8.24 -8.26 17.00
C LEU A 65 8.83 -7.28 18.04
N PRO A 66 9.85 -6.48 17.68
CA PRO A 66 10.47 -5.54 18.61
C PRO A 66 9.64 -4.26 18.81
N PHE A 67 8.40 -4.22 18.33
CA PHE A 67 7.50 -3.07 18.40
C PHE A 67 6.07 -3.50 18.70
N ARG A 68 5.32 -2.64 19.40
CA ARG A 68 3.93 -2.92 19.80
C ARG A 68 2.90 -2.31 18.84
N TRP A 69 3.18 -1.14 18.29
CA TRP A 69 2.21 -0.36 17.53
C TRP A 69 2.58 -0.29 16.06
N SER A 70 1.57 -0.46 15.20
CA SER A 70 1.69 -0.26 13.76
C SER A 70 0.63 0.67 13.24
N LEU A 71 0.93 1.28 12.09
CA LEU A 71 0.07 2.24 11.42
C LEU A 71 0.04 1.97 9.91
N ASN A 72 -1.15 1.88 9.34
CA ASN A 72 -1.36 1.72 7.90
C ASN A 72 -2.46 2.69 7.43
N PRO A 73 -2.14 3.76 6.69
CA PRO A 73 -3.15 4.66 6.12
C PRO A 73 -3.93 4.05 4.95
N TYR A 74 -3.45 2.90 4.45
CA TYR A 74 -4.03 2.17 3.35
C TYR A 74 -4.25 0.71 3.76
N ARG A 75 -5.14 0.00 3.05
CA ARG A 75 -5.27 -1.46 3.10
C ARG A 75 -5.29 -1.99 1.68
N GLY A 76 -4.55 -3.07 1.44
CA GLY A 76 -4.20 -3.48 0.08
C GLY A 76 -2.96 -2.72 -0.40
N CYS A 77 -2.24 -3.29 -1.37
CA CYS A 77 -0.96 -2.74 -1.80
C CYS A 77 -0.73 -2.91 -3.30
N PHE A 78 -0.56 -1.77 -3.98
CA PHE A 78 -0.34 -1.69 -5.43
C PHE A 78 0.89 -2.41 -5.96
N HIS A 79 1.89 -2.69 -5.11
CA HIS A 79 3.11 -3.40 -5.51
C HIS A 79 2.84 -4.82 -6.04
N ALA A 80 1.69 -5.41 -5.70
CA ALA A 80 1.22 -6.70 -6.21
C ALA A 80 2.20 -7.86 -5.99
N CYS A 81 2.99 -7.83 -4.90
CA CYS A 81 3.92 -8.90 -4.55
C CYS A 81 3.16 -10.23 -4.37
N ALA A 82 3.54 -11.27 -5.10
CA ALA A 82 2.89 -12.58 -5.03
C ALA A 82 3.06 -13.25 -3.65
N TYR A 83 4.19 -13.01 -2.98
CA TYR A 83 4.51 -13.55 -1.64
C TYR A 83 3.99 -12.69 -0.47
N CYS A 84 3.13 -11.71 -0.73
CA CYS A 84 2.69 -10.79 0.32
C CYS A 84 1.82 -11.53 1.36
N TYR A 85 2.31 -11.61 2.60
CA TYR A 85 1.58 -12.25 3.71
C TYR A 85 0.29 -11.52 4.09
N ALA A 86 0.15 -10.25 3.69
CA ALA A 86 -1.00 -9.43 4.04
C ALA A 86 -2.23 -9.68 3.14
N ARG A 87 -2.08 -10.42 2.05
CA ARG A 87 -3.16 -10.75 1.11
C ARG A 87 -4.44 -11.30 1.77
N PRO A 88 -4.36 -12.25 2.71
CA PRO A 88 -5.55 -12.77 3.41
C PRO A 88 -6.31 -11.71 4.23
N THR A 89 -5.69 -10.57 4.56
CA THR A 89 -6.39 -9.54 5.33
C THR A 89 -7.55 -8.88 4.58
N HIS A 90 -7.59 -8.98 3.25
CA HIS A 90 -8.70 -8.54 2.41
C HIS A 90 -9.97 -9.39 2.58
N GLU A 91 -9.80 -10.65 2.96
CA GLU A 91 -10.91 -11.61 3.13
C GLU A 91 -11.83 -11.22 4.29
N TYR A 92 -11.31 -10.52 5.31
CA TYR A 92 -12.11 -9.95 6.41
C TYR A 92 -13.10 -8.88 5.95
N TRP A 93 -12.91 -8.30 4.76
CA TRP A 93 -13.75 -7.25 4.20
C TRP A 93 -14.66 -7.79 3.07
N GLY A 94 -14.67 -9.11 2.85
CA GLY A 94 -15.39 -9.73 1.74
C GLY A 94 -14.73 -9.49 0.37
N PHE A 95 -13.46 -9.07 0.35
CA PHE A 95 -12.65 -9.01 -0.87
C PHE A 95 -11.81 -10.27 -1.02
N GLY A 96 -11.34 -10.55 -2.24
CA GLY A 96 -10.43 -11.67 -2.45
C GLY A 96 -8.99 -11.41 -1.99
N ALA A 97 -8.27 -12.47 -1.60
CA ALA A 97 -6.83 -12.39 -1.29
C ALA A 97 -5.92 -12.35 -2.53
N GLY A 98 -6.46 -12.58 -3.72
CA GLY A 98 -5.72 -12.60 -4.98
C GLY A 98 -5.61 -11.20 -5.57
N THR A 99 -6.15 -11.01 -6.76
CA THR A 99 -6.12 -9.73 -7.49
C THR A 99 -6.71 -8.57 -6.71
N ASP A 100 -7.73 -8.82 -5.90
CA ASP A 100 -8.43 -7.75 -5.18
C ASP A 100 -7.51 -7.04 -4.17
N PHE A 101 -6.52 -7.73 -3.59
CA PHE A 101 -5.58 -7.12 -2.65
C PHE A 101 -4.78 -5.95 -3.24
N ASP A 102 -4.46 -6.03 -4.53
CA ASP A 102 -3.67 -5.03 -5.24
C ASP A 102 -4.50 -4.16 -6.20
N SER A 103 -5.81 -4.40 -6.31
CA SER A 103 -6.73 -3.60 -7.13
C SER A 103 -7.84 -2.90 -6.35
N LYS A 104 -8.23 -3.40 -5.17
CA LYS A 104 -9.23 -2.78 -4.28
C LYS A 104 -8.51 -2.21 -3.07
N ILE A 105 -8.18 -0.92 -3.12
CA ILE A 105 -7.43 -0.26 -2.05
C ILE A 105 -8.39 0.50 -1.14
N VAL A 106 -8.32 0.23 0.16
CA VAL A 106 -9.06 0.99 1.16
C VAL A 106 -8.16 2.10 1.69
N VAL A 107 -8.65 3.34 1.71
CA VAL A 107 -7.90 4.54 2.09
C VAL A 107 -8.50 5.13 3.35
N LYS A 108 -7.67 5.35 4.37
CA LYS A 108 -8.04 5.96 5.63
C LYS A 108 -7.73 7.45 5.63
N ARG A 109 -8.63 8.26 5.04
CA ARG A 109 -8.41 9.70 4.80
C ARG A 109 -8.21 10.52 6.08
N ASP A 110 -8.81 10.08 7.17
CA ASP A 110 -8.72 10.68 8.51
C ASP A 110 -7.54 10.14 9.34
N ALA A 111 -6.63 9.35 8.75
CA ALA A 111 -5.49 8.78 9.45
C ALA A 111 -4.65 9.82 10.25
N PRO A 112 -4.31 11.01 9.71
CA PRO A 112 -3.54 12.00 10.47
C PRO A 112 -4.32 12.57 11.67
N SER A 113 -5.61 12.85 11.51
CA SER A 113 -6.45 13.35 12.60
C SER A 113 -6.63 12.30 13.70
N LEU A 114 -6.92 11.06 13.34
CA LEU A 114 -7.06 9.96 14.29
C LEU A 114 -5.74 9.67 15.03
N LEU A 115 -4.60 9.84 14.37
CA LEU A 115 -3.29 9.67 14.99
C LEU A 115 -3.05 10.76 16.05
N ARG A 116 -3.35 12.02 15.72
CA ARG A 116 -3.27 13.12 16.68
C ARG A 116 -4.19 12.88 17.88
N GLU A 117 -5.43 12.46 17.64
CA GLU A 117 -6.37 12.09 18.71
C GLU A 117 -5.83 10.97 19.60
N ALA A 118 -5.18 9.96 19.00
CA ALA A 118 -4.55 8.89 19.77
C ALA A 118 -3.40 9.39 20.66
N PHE A 119 -2.56 10.30 20.17
CA PHE A 119 -1.45 10.88 20.93
C PHE A 119 -1.89 11.83 22.05
N LEU A 120 -3.06 12.45 21.94
CA LEU A 120 -3.64 13.29 22.99
C LEU A 120 -4.18 12.50 24.19
N LYS A 121 -4.34 11.17 24.06
CA LYS A 121 -4.78 10.32 25.18
C LYS A 121 -3.70 10.26 26.25
N THR A 122 -4.08 10.43 27.51
CA THR A 122 -3.16 10.35 28.68
C THR A 122 -2.51 8.97 28.85
N SER A 123 -3.08 7.94 28.22
CA SER A 123 -2.54 6.59 28.17
C SER A 123 -1.41 6.42 27.14
N TRP A 124 -1.24 7.34 26.18
CA TRP A 124 -0.16 7.25 25.21
C TRP A 124 1.19 7.50 25.89
N ARG A 125 2.18 6.67 25.56
CA ARG A 125 3.51 6.68 26.21
C ARG A 125 4.65 7.02 25.27
N GLY A 126 4.36 7.46 24.04
CA GLY A 126 5.40 7.76 23.05
C GLY A 126 6.08 6.51 22.51
N GLU A 127 5.37 5.38 22.44
CA GLU A 127 5.94 4.12 21.96
C GLU A 127 6.23 4.17 20.45
N LEU A 128 7.19 3.34 20.02
CA LEU A 128 7.54 3.18 18.62
C LEU A 128 6.32 2.73 17.79
N ILE A 129 6.02 3.51 16.74
CA ILE A 129 5.02 3.15 15.73
C ILE A 129 5.74 2.73 14.46
N VAL A 130 5.42 1.54 13.95
CA VAL A 130 5.94 1.04 12.68
C VAL A 130 4.90 1.20 11.57
N PHE A 131 5.25 1.99 10.57
CA PHE A 131 4.50 2.15 9.33
C PHE A 131 4.76 0.97 8.40
N SER A 132 3.74 0.64 7.61
CA SER A 132 3.76 -0.43 6.61
C SER A 132 3.82 -1.85 7.17
N GLY A 133 3.14 -2.09 8.29
CA GLY A 133 3.00 -3.42 8.88
C GLY A 133 2.11 -4.36 8.07
N ASN A 134 1.35 -3.88 7.08
CA ASN A 134 0.46 -4.75 6.28
C ASN A 134 0.27 -4.27 4.82
N THR A 135 0.68 -3.05 4.52
CA THR A 135 0.68 -2.46 3.17
C THR A 135 1.91 -1.56 3.05
N ASP A 136 2.32 -1.18 1.83
CA ASP A 136 3.33 -0.14 1.70
C ASP A 136 2.69 1.24 1.84
N CYS A 137 3.07 1.99 2.89
CA CYS A 137 2.56 3.33 3.14
C CYS A 137 2.99 4.36 2.07
N TYR A 138 4.00 4.03 1.25
CA TYR A 138 4.48 4.83 0.12
C TYR A 138 4.12 4.23 -1.25
N GLN A 139 3.12 3.33 -1.30
CA GLN A 139 2.58 2.83 -2.56
C GLN A 139 2.10 3.99 -3.48
N PRO A 140 1.98 3.79 -4.80
CA PRO A 140 1.70 4.86 -5.77
C PRO A 140 0.59 5.86 -5.41
N LEU A 141 -0.50 5.41 -4.76
CA LEU A 141 -1.59 6.29 -4.30
C LEU A 141 -1.13 7.37 -3.31
N GLU A 142 -0.08 7.13 -2.53
CA GLU A 142 0.50 8.11 -1.60
C GLU A 142 1.03 9.36 -2.32
N ALA A 143 1.38 9.27 -3.61
CA ALA A 143 1.78 10.43 -4.40
C ALA A 143 0.66 11.49 -4.49
N THR A 144 -0.60 11.03 -4.46
CA THR A 144 -1.79 11.88 -4.53
C THR A 144 -2.36 12.19 -3.14
N TYR A 145 -2.46 11.18 -2.29
CA TYR A 145 -3.15 11.29 -1.00
C TYR A 145 -2.32 11.98 0.09
N GLY A 146 -1.00 11.79 0.11
CA GLY A 146 -0.12 12.42 1.10
C GLY A 146 -0.37 11.99 2.56
N LEU A 147 -1.13 10.91 2.80
CA LEU A 147 -1.57 10.53 4.15
C LEU A 147 -0.41 10.08 5.02
N THR A 148 0.53 9.32 4.44
CA THR A 148 1.74 8.90 5.17
C THR A 148 2.55 10.12 5.58
N ARG A 149 2.79 11.06 4.66
CA ARG A 149 3.47 12.32 4.98
C ARG A 149 2.78 13.06 6.13
N SER A 150 1.46 13.26 6.05
CA SER A 150 0.72 13.96 7.09
C SER A 150 0.74 13.22 8.43
N CYS A 151 0.71 11.88 8.45
CA CYS A 151 0.93 11.11 9.68
C CYS A 151 2.34 11.31 10.24
N LEU A 152 3.37 11.35 9.40
CA LEU A 152 4.75 11.62 9.84
C LEU A 152 4.92 13.03 10.40
N GLU A 153 4.24 14.02 9.83
CA GLU A 153 4.22 15.40 10.36
C GLU A 153 3.57 15.44 11.75
N VAL A 154 2.52 14.65 11.99
CA VAL A 154 1.93 14.47 13.32
C VAL A 154 2.92 13.78 14.27
N CYS A 155 3.61 12.73 13.83
CA CYS A 155 4.66 12.10 14.65
C CYS A 155 5.76 13.10 15.01
N ALA A 156 6.18 13.96 14.09
CA ALA A 156 7.20 14.98 14.34
C ALA A 156 6.72 16.01 15.37
N GLU A 157 5.48 16.50 15.25
CA GLU A 157 4.88 17.43 16.23
C GLU A 157 4.88 16.86 17.66
N PHE A 158 4.55 15.59 17.81
CA PHE A 158 4.51 14.92 19.11
C PHE A 158 5.83 14.28 19.52
N ARG A 159 6.89 14.43 18.70
CA ARG A 159 8.20 13.79 18.88
C ARG A 159 8.09 12.27 19.09
N ASN A 160 7.14 11.64 18.39
CA ASN A 160 6.91 10.21 18.50
C ASN A 160 7.89 9.44 17.61
N PRO A 161 8.58 8.40 18.13
CA PRO A 161 9.50 7.60 17.33
C PRO A 161 8.76 6.79 16.26
N VAL A 162 9.37 6.65 15.08
CA VAL A 162 8.77 5.93 13.94
C VAL A 162 9.73 4.95 13.27
N GLY A 163 9.21 3.77 12.91
CA GLY A 163 9.85 2.86 11.97
C GLY A 163 9.06 2.86 10.67
N ILE A 164 9.72 2.75 9.52
CA ILE A 164 9.06 2.74 8.22
C ILE A 164 9.62 1.60 7.39
N ILE A 165 8.75 0.72 6.89
CA ILE A 165 9.13 -0.35 5.96
C ILE A 165 8.61 0.03 4.58
N THR A 166 9.44 0.00 3.53
CA THR A 166 8.96 0.33 2.18
C THR A 166 9.78 -0.33 1.07
N LYS A 167 9.17 -0.44 -0.11
CA LYS A 167 9.81 -0.71 -1.40
C LYS A 167 9.84 0.54 -2.28
N ALA A 168 9.21 1.63 -1.86
CA ALA A 168 8.94 2.76 -2.70
C ALA A 168 10.01 3.84 -2.59
N ALA A 169 10.49 4.32 -3.75
CA ALA A 169 11.38 5.48 -3.81
C ALA A 169 10.66 6.80 -3.48
N LEU A 170 9.32 6.81 -3.44
CA LEU A 170 8.51 8.00 -3.15
C LEU A 170 8.82 8.60 -1.77
N ILE A 171 9.32 7.80 -0.83
CA ILE A 171 9.76 8.25 0.49
C ILE A 171 10.76 9.41 0.44
N THR A 172 11.57 9.53 -0.62
CA THR A 172 12.53 10.64 -0.75
C THR A 172 11.86 12.01 -0.87
N ARG A 173 10.59 12.07 -1.30
CA ARG A 173 9.76 13.30 -1.28
C ARG A 173 9.67 13.91 0.11
N ASP A 174 9.70 13.05 1.13
CA ASP A 174 9.41 13.41 2.51
C ASP A 174 10.68 13.46 3.38
N ILE A 175 11.86 13.61 2.75
CA ILE A 175 13.16 13.79 3.42
C ILE A 175 13.11 14.83 4.53
N GLU A 176 12.47 15.98 4.31
CA GLU A 176 12.46 17.07 5.28
C GLU A 176 11.73 16.70 6.58
N VAL A 177 10.61 15.97 6.51
CA VAL A 177 9.91 15.50 7.72
C VAL A 177 10.66 14.35 8.38
N LEU A 178 11.33 13.49 7.60
CA LEU A 178 12.19 12.43 8.14
C LEU A 178 13.40 13.01 8.89
N ARG A 179 14.06 14.04 8.34
CA ARG A 179 15.14 14.76 9.02
C ARG A 179 14.67 15.37 10.33
N ARG A 180 13.50 16.03 10.31
CA ARG A 180 12.91 16.59 11.53
C ARG A 180 12.64 15.51 12.60
N LEU A 181 12.12 14.35 12.21
CA LEU A 181 11.92 13.21 13.11
C LEU A 181 13.25 12.66 13.66
N HIS A 182 14.29 12.63 12.84
CA HIS A 182 15.63 12.23 13.26
C HIS A 182 16.20 13.18 14.33
N ASP A 183 16.03 14.49 14.12
CA ASP A 183 16.56 15.52 15.02
C ASP A 183 15.76 15.64 16.33
N GLU A 184 14.43 15.49 16.28
CA GLU A 184 13.53 15.72 17.43
C GLU A 184 13.12 14.43 18.17
N ALA A 185 13.27 13.27 17.56
CA ALA A 185 12.80 11.98 18.08
C ALA A 185 13.72 10.82 17.63
N TRP A 186 13.15 9.83 16.95
CA TRP A 186 13.88 8.72 16.36
C TRP A 186 13.14 8.25 15.10
N VAL A 187 13.87 8.00 14.02
CA VAL A 187 13.33 7.43 12.79
C VAL A 187 14.28 6.39 12.25
N GLN A 188 13.72 5.27 11.78
CA GLN A 188 14.45 4.30 10.99
C GLN A 188 13.64 3.83 9.79
N VAL A 189 14.28 3.83 8.63
CA VAL A 189 13.70 3.39 7.37
C VAL A 189 14.33 2.05 6.96
N TYR A 190 13.48 1.10 6.61
CA TYR A 190 13.85 -0.23 6.15
C TYR A 190 13.40 -0.40 4.70
N PHE A 191 14.34 -0.67 3.79
CA PHE A 191 14.03 -0.99 2.41
C PHE A 191 13.93 -2.50 2.20
N SER A 192 12.82 -2.96 1.62
CA SER A 192 12.67 -4.35 1.20
C SER A 192 13.33 -4.59 -0.16
N ILE A 193 14.41 -5.36 -0.21
CA ILE A 193 15.13 -5.75 -1.44
C ILE A 193 15.34 -7.27 -1.45
N PRO A 194 14.32 -8.06 -1.80
CA PRO A 194 14.38 -9.53 -1.70
C PRO A 194 15.04 -10.20 -2.92
N PHE A 195 15.30 -9.47 -4.00
CA PHE A 195 15.85 -9.97 -5.25
C PHE A 195 17.14 -9.24 -5.62
N ALA A 196 18.02 -9.94 -6.34
CA ALA A 196 19.29 -9.39 -6.82
C ALA A 196 19.18 -8.67 -8.18
N ASP A 197 18.16 -8.98 -8.98
CA ASP A 197 17.96 -8.41 -10.32
C ASP A 197 16.49 -8.06 -10.62
N ASN A 198 16.30 -7.08 -11.51
CA ASN A 198 14.98 -6.54 -11.82
C ASN A 198 14.12 -7.50 -12.67
N GLU A 199 14.74 -8.41 -13.42
CA GLU A 199 14.00 -9.34 -14.27
C GLU A 199 13.25 -10.36 -13.41
N THR A 200 13.95 -10.95 -12.43
CA THR A 200 13.38 -11.84 -11.43
C THR A 200 12.36 -11.11 -10.57
N ALA A 201 12.70 -9.91 -10.08
CA ALA A 201 11.79 -9.11 -9.26
C ALA A 201 10.46 -8.84 -9.97
N ARG A 202 10.46 -8.47 -11.26
CA ARG A 202 9.22 -8.18 -12.01
C ARG A 202 8.29 -9.38 -12.15
N LYS A 203 8.80 -10.61 -12.11
CA LYS A 203 7.96 -11.83 -12.18
C LYS A 203 7.17 -12.04 -10.88
N VAL A 204 7.62 -11.47 -9.76
CA VAL A 204 7.07 -11.73 -8.42
C VAL A 204 6.45 -10.49 -7.78
N GLU A 205 7.01 -9.31 -8.02
CA GLU A 205 6.56 -8.02 -7.53
C GLU A 205 6.43 -7.01 -8.70
N PRO A 206 5.51 -7.26 -9.65
CA PRO A 206 5.50 -6.64 -10.97
C PRO A 206 5.32 -5.11 -10.96
N GLN A 207 4.69 -4.58 -9.92
CA GLN A 207 4.38 -3.15 -9.78
C GLN A 207 5.27 -2.46 -8.73
N ALA A 208 6.16 -3.19 -8.06
CA ALA A 208 7.11 -2.59 -7.14
C ALA A 208 8.21 -1.83 -7.92
N PRO A 209 8.79 -0.75 -7.37
CA PRO A 209 9.91 -0.07 -8.01
C PRO A 209 11.10 -1.00 -8.21
N SER A 210 11.87 -0.75 -9.27
CA SER A 210 13.12 -1.48 -9.55
C SER A 210 14.09 -1.42 -8.37
N ILE A 211 14.92 -2.45 -8.19
CA ILE A 211 15.95 -2.53 -7.15
C ILE A 211 16.84 -1.30 -7.14
N THR A 212 17.30 -0.84 -8.31
CA THR A 212 18.13 0.37 -8.43
C THR A 212 17.46 1.59 -7.79
N LYS A 213 16.19 1.86 -8.11
CA LYS A 213 15.43 2.95 -7.47
C LYS A 213 15.31 2.80 -5.94
N ARG A 214 15.24 1.58 -5.42
CA ARG A 214 15.22 1.34 -3.96
C ARG A 214 16.57 1.67 -3.33
N LEU A 215 17.66 1.24 -3.96
CA LEU A 215 19.02 1.55 -3.53
C LEU A 215 19.33 3.04 -3.63
N ASP A 216 18.92 3.70 -4.72
CA ASP A 216 19.08 5.15 -4.89
C ASP A 216 18.32 5.92 -3.82
N ALA A 217 17.09 5.51 -3.51
CA ALA A 217 16.31 6.10 -2.44
C ALA A 217 16.97 5.88 -1.06
N MET A 218 17.48 4.67 -0.80
CA MET A 218 18.21 4.37 0.43
C MET A 218 19.46 5.24 0.58
N ALA A 219 20.23 5.41 -0.49
CA ALA A 219 21.41 6.28 -0.51
C ALA A 219 21.05 7.75 -0.28
N ALA A 220 19.91 8.21 -0.82
CA ALA A 220 19.43 9.58 -0.59
C ALA A 220 18.94 9.85 0.84
N LEU A 221 18.61 8.79 1.60
CA LEU A 221 18.17 8.87 3.00
C LEU A 221 19.27 8.57 4.03
N SER A 222 20.48 8.22 3.57
CA SER A 222 21.64 7.87 4.42
C SER A 222 22.52 9.10 4.67
#